data_AF-A0A550GLT4-F1
#
_entry.id   AF-A0A550GLT4-F1
#
_cell.length_a   1.000
_cell.length_b   1.000
_cell.length_c   1.000
_cell.angle_alpha   90.00
_cell.angle_beta   90.00
_cell.angle_gamma   90.00
#
_symmetry.space_group_name_H-M   'P 1'
#
loop_
_entity.id
_entity.type
_entity.pdbx_description
1 polymer ?
#
loop_
_entity_poly.entity_id
_entity_poly.type
_entity_poly.pdbx_seq_one_letter_code
_entity_poly.pdbx_strand_id
1 'polypeptide(L)' 'MLFREGELIENKDGIIFDVKGLIHPPRKVIAFPRFIPSITGNRKIKKNHYDKIYSLSERFYYIKKKY' A
#
# COMPACT_ATOMS: atom_id res chain seq x y z
N MET A 1 -2.62 5.85 19.72
CA MET A 1 -2.96 5.92 18.29
C MET A 1 -1.98 5.01 17.56
N LEU A 2 -2.45 3.92 16.95
CA LEU A 2 -1.58 2.86 16.38
C LEU A 2 -1.01 3.22 15.00
N PHE A 3 -1.68 4.11 14.26
CA PHE A 3 -1.29 4.50 12.90
C PHE A 3 -1.51 6.00 12.68
N ARG A 4 -0.73 6.60 11.77
CA ARG A 4 -0.84 8.00 11.33
C ARG A 4 -1.18 8.09 9.84
N GLU A 5 -1.79 9.18 9.42
CA GLU A 5 -1.99 9.43 7.98
C GLU A 5 -0.64 9.52 7.27
N GLY A 6 -0.54 8.87 6.11
CA GLY A 6 0.71 8.76 5.34
C GLY A 6 1.68 7.69 5.85
N GLU A 7 1.40 7.04 6.98
CA GLU A 7 2.19 5.90 7.45
C GLU A 7 2.14 4.75 6.44
N LEU A 8 3.27 4.04 6.30
CA LEU A 8 3.40 2.90 5.41
C LEU A 8 3.23 1.60 6.20
N ILE A 9 2.31 0.76 5.77
CA ILE A 9 2.03 -0.56 6.37
C ILE A 9 2.18 -1.65 5.33
N GLU A 10 2.75 -2.79 5.72
CA GLU A 10 3.01 -3.92 4.82
C GLU A 10 2.03 -5.07 5.12
N ASN A 11 1.48 -5.69 4.08
CA ASN A 11 0.65 -6.88 4.22
C ASN A 11 1.48 -8.17 4.11
N LYS A 12 0.85 -9.33 4.31
CA LYS A 12 1.53 -10.64 4.23
C LYS A 12 2.09 -10.98 2.85
N ASP A 13 1.61 -10.32 1.79
CA ASP A 13 2.12 -10.50 0.43
C ASP A 13 3.29 -9.56 0.10
N GLY A 14 3.76 -8.78 1.08
CA GLY A 14 4.79 -7.77 0.90
C GLY A 14 4.32 -6.49 0.19
N ILE A 15 3.02 -6.30 -0.03
CA ILE A 15 2.50 -5.05 -0.59
C ILE A 15 2.53 -3.97 0.48
N ILE A 16 3.06 -2.80 0.13
CA ILE A 16 3.09 -1.64 1.02
C ILE A 16 1.94 -0.71 0.68
N PHE A 17 1.17 -0.36 1.70
CA PHE A 17 0.02 0.53 1.64
C PHE A 17 0.34 1.85 2.33
N ASP A 18 -0.20 2.97 1.84
CA ASP A 18 -0.20 4.24 2.56
C ASP A 18 -1.55 4.47 3.27
N VAL A 19 -1.50 4.77 4.57
CA VAL A 19 -2.68 5.05 5.38
C VAL A 19 -3.31 6.37 4.93
N LYS A 20 -4.62 6.35 4.69
CA LYS A 20 -5.43 7.51 4.25
C LYS A 20 -6.57 7.88 5.19
N GLY A 21 -7.04 6.94 6.00
CA GLY A 21 -8.18 7.18 6.90
C GLY A 21 -8.05 6.43 8.20
N LEU A 22 -8.36 7.11 9.30
CA LEU A 22 -8.26 6.58 10.67
C LEU A 22 -9.58 6.66 11.44
N ILE A 23 -10.57 7.40 10.93
CA ILE A 23 -11.82 7.71 11.64
C ILE A 23 -12.83 6.56 11.49
N HIS A 24 -13.04 6.10 10.26
CA HIS A 24 -13.97 5.01 9.96
C HIS A 24 -13.27 3.99 9.05
N PRO A 25 -13.40 2.68 9.33
CA PRO A 25 -14.22 2.05 10.37
C PRO A 25 -13.59 2.13 11.77
N PRO A 26 -14.39 2.04 12.85
CA PRO A 26 -13.86 1.98 14.22
C PRO A 26 -12.85 0.84 14.38
N ARG A 27 -11.72 1.12 15.03
CA ARG A 27 -10.61 0.18 15.29
C ARG A 27 -9.97 -0.39 14.01
N LYS A 28 -10.20 0.22 12.86
CA LYS A 28 -9.60 -0.13 11.57
C LYS A 28 -8.96 1.11 10.94
N VAL A 29 -8.14 0.88 9.94
CA VAL A 29 -7.56 1.93 9.11
C VAL A 29 -7.89 1.68 7.65
N ILE A 30 -8.07 2.75 6.89
CA ILE A 30 -8.18 2.72 5.44
C ILE A 30 -6.79 3.00 4.87
N ALA A 31 -6.30 2.08 4.04
CA ALA A 31 -5.01 2.20 3.39
C ALA A 31 -5.11 1.74 1.93
N PHE A 32 -4.33 2.36 1.06
CA PHE A 32 -4.31 2.03 -0.37
C PHE A 32 -2.93 1.51 -0.79
N PRO A 33 -2.86 0.58 -1.77
CA PRO A 33 -1.58 0.08 -2.25
C PRO A 33 -0.75 1.24 -2.81
N ARG A 34 0.52 1.29 -2.42
CA ARG A 34 1.46 2.31 -2.86
C ARG A 34 2.68 1.73 -3.53
N PHE A 35 3.22 0.63 -2.98
CA PHE A 35 4.36 -0.08 -3.55
C PHE A 35 4.05 -1.55 -3.70
N ILE A 36 4.17 -2.05 -4.93
CA ILE A 36 3.90 -3.45 -5.27
C ILE A 36 5.24 -4.16 -5.48
N PRO A 37 5.47 -5.34 -4.87
CA PRO A 37 6.66 -6.13 -5.14
C PRO A 37 6.85 -6.36 -6.64
N SER A 38 8.06 -6.11 -7.12
CA SER A 38 8.41 -6.19 -8.54
C SER A 38 9.84 -6.64 -8.69
N ILE A 39 10.14 -7.53 -9.63
CA ILE A 39 11.51 -8.00 -9.88
C ILE A 39 12.36 -6.89 -10.52
N THR A 40 11.72 -6.04 -11.32
CA THR A 40 12.37 -4.96 -12.09
C THR A 40 12.11 -3.58 -11.50
N GLY A 41 11.42 -3.50 -10.36
CA GLY A 41 11.02 -2.23 -9.77
C GLY A 41 12.20 -1.35 -9.38
N ASN A 42 12.10 -0.06 -9.66
CA ASN A 42 13.19 0.90 -9.41
C ASN A 42 13.33 1.30 -7.94
N ARG A 43 12.33 1.02 -7.10
CA ARG A 43 12.37 1.33 -5.66
C ARG A 43 12.91 0.13 -4.90
N LYS A 44 13.97 0.34 -4.12
CA LYS A 44 14.58 -0.69 -3.26
C LYS A 44 14.24 -0.43 -1.80
N ILE A 45 13.74 -1.46 -1.13
CA ILE A 45 13.57 -1.48 0.33
C ILE A 45 14.24 -2.76 0.82
N LYS A 46 15.33 -2.62 1.58
CA LYS A 46 16.22 -3.73 1.95
C LYS A 46 16.69 -4.51 0.71
N LYS A 47 16.26 -5.77 0.58
CA LYS A 47 16.59 -6.67 -0.54
C LYS A 47 15.49 -6.76 -1.60
N ASN A 48 14.35 -6.10 -1.37
CA ASN A 48 13.17 -6.20 -2.23
C ASN A 48 13.04 -4.99 -3.15
N HIS A 49 12.54 -5.25 -4.34
CA HIS A 49 12.27 -4.27 -5.38
C HIS A 49 10.78 -4.02 -5.51
N TYR A 50 10.41 -2.79 -5.86
CA TYR A 50 9.02 -2.34 -5.90
C TYR A 50 8.72 -1.39 -7.05
N ASP A 51 7.51 -1.52 -7.58
CA ASP A 51 6.87 -0.53 -8.45
C ASP A 51 5.96 0.38 -7.62
N LYS A 52 6.00 1.68 -7.90
CA LYS A 52 5.16 2.66 -7.24
C LYS A 52 3.90 2.89 -8.07
N ILE A 53 2.74 2.72 -7.45
CA ILE A 53 1.46 3.11 -8.05
C ILE A 53 1.16 4.56 -7.69
N TYR A 54 0.92 5.38 -8.72
CA TYR A 54 0.70 6.82 -8.54
C TYR A 54 -0.78 7.16 -8.51
N SER A 55 -1.52 6.74 -9.55
CA SER A 55 -2.88 7.20 -9.75
C SER A 55 -3.88 6.46 -8.86
N LEU A 56 -4.99 7.12 -8.54
CA LEU A 56 -6.07 6.52 -7.77
C LEU A 56 -6.74 5.36 -8.53
N SER A 57 -6.90 5.52 -9.85
CA SER A 57 -7.47 4.49 -10.74
C SER A 57 -6.65 3.20 -10.74
N GLU A 58 -5.32 3.30 -10.85
CA GLU A 58 -4.45 2.12 -10.78
C GLU A 58 -4.53 1.42 -9.42
N ARG A 59 -4.67 2.17 -8.31
CA ARG A 59 -4.84 1.59 -6.97
C ARG A 59 -6.11 0.75 -6.89
N PHE A 60 -7.23 1.27 -7.40
CA PHE A 60 -8.49 0.53 -7.47
C PHE A 60 -8.42 -0.66 -8.41
N TYR A 61 -7.84 -0.49 -9.59
CA TYR A 61 -7.62 -1.57 -10.55
C TYR A 61 -6.81 -2.70 -9.93
N TYR A 62 -5.73 -2.37 -9.20
CA TYR A 62 -4.88 -3.34 -8.52
C TYR A 62 -5.66 -4.15 -7.48
N ILE A 63 -6.40 -3.48 -6.59
CA ILE A 63 -7.21 -4.15 -5.56
C ILE A 63 -8.22 -5.09 -6.21
N LYS A 64 -8.99 -4.60 -7.20
CA LYS A 64 -10.02 -5.38 -7.91
C LYS A 64 -9.46 -6.59 -8.66
N LYS A 65 -8.22 -6.50 -9.14
CA LYS A 65 -7.55 -7.62 -9.81
C LYS A 65 -7.08 -8.69 -8.82
N LYS A 66 -6.72 -8.29 -7.59
CA LYS A 66 -6.09 -9.18 -6.61
C LYS A 66 -7.07 -9.81 -5.61
N TYR A 67 -8.18 -9.13 -5.31
CA TYR A 67 -9.20 -9.55 -4.34
C TYR A 67 -10.60 -9.39 -4.95
#